data_AF-H2JI38-F1
#
_entry.id   AF-H2JI38-F1
#
_cell.length_a   1.000
_cell.length_b   1.000
_cell.length_c   1.000
_cell.angle_alpha   90.00
_cell.angle_beta   90.00
_cell.angle_gamma   90.00
#
_symmetry.space_group_name_H-M   'P 1'
#
loop_
_entity.id
_entity.type
_entity.pdbx_description
1 polymer ?
#
loop_
_entity_poly.entity_id
_entity_poly.type
_entity_poly.pdbx_seq_one_letter_code
_entity_poly.pdbx_strand_id
1 'polypeptide(L)'
;MDVSDITILKEYKKNSRRGLELVYDRYKKYVYTIAFHYAGNKEDALDITQEVFISVFKSMEGFKEQFSLLPWIKKITVNKCLNFLRSKKPNLSLNETNENGDELQSIISSNETTDDAVLCKDTRQILQQSIEQLPERERMVVLLRHVKQMKYSEIAIVMKLPPGTVKTLIHRARKTIKENMISLGIWEV
;
A
#
# COMPACT_ATOMS: atom_id res chain seq x y z
N MET A 1 10.07 9.25 -16.23
CA MET A 1 9.42 10.56 -16.49
C MET A 1 8.13 10.60 -15.70
N ASP A 2 7.94 11.61 -14.85
CA ASP A 2 6.66 11.80 -14.15
C ASP A 2 5.69 12.51 -15.10
N VAL A 3 4.96 11.72 -15.89
CA VAL A 3 4.00 12.21 -16.89
C VAL A 3 2.69 12.55 -16.21
N SER A 4 2.22 13.79 -16.30
CA SER A 4 1.01 14.27 -15.59
C SER A 4 -0.27 13.51 -15.97
N ASP A 5 -1.26 13.47 -15.05
CA ASP A 5 -2.58 12.83 -15.30
C ASP A 5 -3.24 13.41 -16.56
N ILE A 6 -3.12 14.73 -16.76
CA ILE A 6 -3.69 15.44 -17.92
C ILE A 6 -3.07 14.94 -19.21
N THR A 7 -1.74 14.76 -19.24
CA THR A 7 -1.03 14.24 -20.42
C THR A 7 -1.47 12.81 -20.73
N ILE A 8 -1.60 11.96 -19.70
CA ILE A 8 -2.06 10.58 -19.85
C ILE A 8 -3.47 10.53 -20.46
N LEU A 9 -4.40 11.36 -19.96
CA LEU A 9 -5.78 11.40 -20.44
C LEU A 9 -5.87 11.94 -21.88
N LYS A 10 -5.07 12.96 -22.22
CA LYS A 10 -4.97 13.46 -23.61
C LYS A 10 -4.46 12.39 -24.57
N GLU A 11 -3.41 11.67 -24.20
CA GLU A 11 -2.89 10.57 -25.00
C GLU A 11 -3.90 9.43 -25.11
N TYR A 12 -4.62 9.10 -24.04
CA TYR A 12 -5.68 8.09 -24.08
C TYR A 12 -6.81 8.43 -25.07
N LYS A 13 -7.23 9.69 -25.14
CA LYS A 13 -8.23 10.17 -26.11
C LYS A 13 -7.75 10.09 -27.56
N LYS A 14 -6.46 10.31 -27.79
CA LYS A 14 -5.85 10.26 -29.13
C LYS A 14 -5.53 8.83 -29.57
N ASN A 15 -4.99 8.04 -28.66
CA ASN A 15 -4.61 6.65 -28.84
C ASN A 15 -4.74 5.94 -27.49
N SER A 16 -5.84 5.19 -27.33
CA SER A 16 -6.16 4.53 -26.07
C SER A 16 -5.03 3.61 -25.60
N ARG A 17 -4.36 2.91 -26.52
CA ARG A 17 -3.21 2.06 -26.17
C ARG A 17 -2.09 2.87 -25.52
N ARG A 18 -1.69 3.98 -26.12
CA ARG A 18 -0.60 4.83 -25.60
C ARG A 18 -0.94 5.41 -24.23
N GLY A 19 -2.17 5.85 -24.04
CA GLY A 19 -2.64 6.34 -22.74
C GLY A 19 -2.59 5.26 -21.66
N LEU A 20 -3.04 4.03 -21.95
CA LEU A 20 -2.99 2.92 -21.01
C LEU A 20 -1.56 2.48 -20.66
N GLU A 21 -0.64 2.49 -21.62
CA GLU A 21 0.79 2.25 -21.37
C GLU A 21 1.37 3.28 -20.41
N LEU A 22 1.04 4.57 -20.58
CA LEU A 22 1.48 5.63 -19.67
C LEU A 22 0.91 5.48 -18.25
N VAL A 23 -0.36 5.05 -18.12
CA VAL A 23 -0.95 4.69 -16.82
C VAL A 23 -0.14 3.57 -16.17
N TYR A 24 0.11 2.49 -16.91
CA TYR A 24 0.86 1.35 -16.41
C TYR A 24 2.26 1.76 -15.93
N ASP A 25 3.04 2.43 -16.78
CA ASP A 25 4.41 2.82 -16.47
C ASP A 25 4.51 3.74 -15.25
N ARG A 26 3.54 4.65 -15.09
CA ARG A 26 3.52 5.57 -13.97
C ARG A 26 3.16 4.90 -12.65
N TYR A 27 2.20 3.98 -12.66
CA TYR A 27 1.63 3.43 -11.43
C TYR A 27 2.07 1.99 -11.11
N LYS A 28 2.77 1.27 -12.00
CA LYS A 28 3.13 -0.14 -11.79
C LYS A 28 3.91 -0.40 -10.51
N LYS A 29 4.94 0.42 -10.23
CA LYS A 29 5.73 0.31 -9.01
C LYS A 29 4.85 0.54 -7.77
N TYR A 30 3.98 1.54 -7.84
CA TYR A 30 3.06 1.87 -6.76
C TYR A 30 2.10 0.72 -6.44
N VAL A 31 1.46 0.17 -7.47
CA VAL A 31 0.49 -0.92 -7.35
C VAL A 31 1.18 -2.18 -6.85
N TYR A 32 2.31 -2.54 -7.44
CA TYR A 32 3.11 -3.70 -7.03
C TYR A 32 3.57 -3.60 -5.58
N THR A 33 4.08 -2.44 -5.13
CA THR A 33 4.48 -2.27 -3.73
C THR A 33 3.33 -2.49 -2.76
N ILE A 34 2.11 -2.04 -3.10
CA ILE A 34 0.94 -2.34 -2.26
C ILE A 34 0.64 -3.83 -2.35
N ALA A 35 0.48 -4.39 -3.54
CA ALA A 35 0.15 -5.79 -3.74
C ALA A 35 1.11 -6.73 -2.97
N PHE A 36 2.42 -6.47 -3.06
CA PHE A 36 3.46 -7.24 -2.35
C PHE A 36 3.30 -7.21 -0.84
N HIS A 37 2.99 -6.05 -0.26
CA HIS A 37 2.75 -5.92 1.18
C HIS A 37 1.53 -6.72 1.66
N TYR A 38 0.56 -6.97 0.77
CA TYR A 38 -0.64 -7.77 1.06
C TYR A 38 -0.41 -9.26 0.80
N ALA A 39 0.23 -9.58 -0.31
CA ALA A 39 0.46 -10.92 -0.78
C ALA A 39 1.46 -11.70 0.08
N GLY A 40 2.52 -11.02 0.54
CA GLY A 40 3.63 -11.62 1.29
C GLY A 40 4.63 -12.40 0.43
N ASN A 41 4.37 -12.56 -0.87
CA ASN A 41 5.29 -13.15 -1.83
C ASN A 41 5.16 -12.48 -3.20
N LYS A 42 6.16 -12.71 -4.06
CA LYS A 42 6.27 -12.09 -5.38
C LYS A 42 5.20 -12.55 -6.36
N GLU A 43 4.86 -13.84 -6.39
CA GLU A 43 3.93 -14.40 -7.37
C GLU A 43 2.52 -13.84 -7.19
N ASP A 44 1.97 -13.96 -5.99
CA ASP A 44 0.67 -13.40 -5.61
C ASP A 44 0.64 -11.87 -5.85
N ALA A 45 1.75 -11.16 -5.60
CA ALA A 45 1.83 -9.73 -5.81
C ALA A 45 1.74 -9.33 -7.29
N LEU A 46 2.38 -10.10 -8.17
CA LEU A 46 2.32 -9.89 -9.62
C LEU A 46 0.91 -10.15 -10.15
N ASP A 47 0.26 -11.21 -9.67
CA ASP A 47 -1.12 -11.55 -10.05
C ASP A 47 -2.10 -10.46 -9.64
N ILE A 48 -2.05 -10.00 -8.38
CA ILE A 48 -2.87 -8.88 -7.91
C ILE A 48 -2.59 -7.62 -8.75
N THR A 49 -1.33 -7.33 -9.04
CA THR A 49 -0.95 -6.17 -9.85
C THR A 49 -1.56 -6.25 -11.24
N GLN A 50 -1.52 -7.42 -11.88
CA GLN A 50 -2.13 -7.66 -13.17
C GLN A 50 -3.65 -7.43 -13.12
N GLU A 51 -4.33 -8.01 -12.13
CA GLU A 51 -5.78 -7.84 -11.96
C GLU A 51 -6.19 -6.37 -11.76
N VAL A 52 -5.37 -5.61 -11.05
CA VAL A 52 -5.58 -4.17 -10.85
C VAL A 52 -5.52 -3.45 -12.19
N PHE A 53 -4.49 -3.68 -12.99
CA PHE A 53 -4.36 -3.00 -14.29
C PHE A 53 -5.42 -3.44 -15.28
N ILE A 54 -5.83 -4.71 -15.30
CA ILE A 54 -6.99 -5.17 -16.09
C ILE A 54 -8.25 -4.39 -15.68
N SER A 55 -8.48 -4.23 -14.37
CA SER A 55 -9.65 -3.50 -13.86
C SER A 55 -9.59 -2.00 -14.21
N VAL A 56 -8.41 -1.38 -14.09
CA VAL A 56 -8.15 0.00 -14.49
C VAL A 56 -8.42 0.19 -15.98
N PHE A 57 -7.88 -0.66 -16.84
CA PHE A 57 -8.04 -0.54 -18.29
C PHE A 57 -9.50 -0.69 -18.71
N LYS A 58 -10.23 -1.66 -18.13
CA LYS A 58 -11.67 -1.84 -18.39
C LYS A 58 -12.55 -0.68 -17.93
N SER A 59 -12.10 0.08 -16.92
CA SER A 59 -12.90 1.18 -16.35
C SER A 59 -12.40 2.58 -16.73
N MET A 60 -11.32 2.66 -17.52
CA MET A 60 -10.70 3.91 -17.96
C MET A 60 -11.64 4.76 -18.82
N GLU A 61 -12.46 4.14 -19.66
CA GLU A 61 -13.43 4.83 -20.51
C GLU A 61 -14.46 5.64 -19.71
N GLY A 62 -14.87 5.14 -18.54
CA GLY A 62 -15.80 5.83 -17.64
C GLY A 62 -15.15 6.81 -16.66
N PHE A 63 -13.82 7.00 -16.74
CA PHE A 63 -13.10 7.86 -15.82
C PHE A 63 -13.39 9.34 -16.10
N LYS A 64 -13.76 10.09 -15.06
CA LYS A 64 -14.03 11.54 -15.18
C LYS A 64 -12.74 12.32 -14.95
N GLU A 65 -12.30 13.07 -15.96
CA GLU A 65 -11.03 13.81 -15.98
C GLU A 65 -10.87 14.86 -14.86
N GLN A 66 -11.98 15.26 -14.23
CA GLN A 66 -12.00 16.15 -13.06
C GLN A 66 -11.40 15.52 -11.79
N PHE A 67 -11.17 14.21 -11.77
CA PHE A 67 -10.52 13.50 -10.66
C PHE A 67 -9.09 13.11 -11.02
N SER A 68 -8.23 12.96 -10.00
CA SER A 68 -6.89 12.41 -10.20
C SER A 68 -6.93 10.88 -10.37
N LEU A 69 -6.06 10.35 -11.23
CA LEU A 69 -5.92 8.92 -11.49
C LEU A 69 -5.39 8.17 -10.27
N LEU A 70 -4.51 8.79 -9.48
CA LEU A 70 -3.86 8.12 -8.35
C LEU A 70 -4.86 7.63 -7.28
N PRO A 71 -5.77 8.47 -6.73
CA PRO A 71 -6.79 7.99 -5.79
C PRO A 71 -7.69 6.88 -6.35
N TRP A 72 -8.01 6.93 -7.64
CA TRP A 72 -8.88 5.97 -8.29
C TRP A 72 -8.19 4.61 -8.49
N ILE A 73 -6.98 4.59 -9.04
CA ILE A 73 -6.15 3.38 -9.18
C ILE A 73 -5.86 2.77 -7.81
N LYS A 74 -5.60 3.62 -6.81
CA LYS A 74 -5.39 3.20 -5.43
C LYS A 74 -6.62 2.50 -4.85
N LYS A 75 -7.82 3.03 -5.05
CA LYS A 75 -9.07 2.39 -4.60
C LYS A 75 -9.22 1.00 -5.21
N ILE A 76 -8.97 0.86 -6.52
CA ILE A 76 -8.99 -0.43 -7.21
C ILE A 76 -7.95 -1.39 -6.61
N THR A 77 -6.72 -0.91 -6.41
CA THR A 77 -5.61 -1.67 -5.82
C THR A 77 -5.95 -2.24 -4.46
N VAL A 78 -6.43 -1.38 -3.55
CA VAL A 78 -6.78 -1.80 -2.18
C VAL A 78 -7.93 -2.79 -2.19
N ASN A 79 -8.96 -2.57 -3.01
CA ASN A 79 -10.07 -3.51 -3.13
C ASN A 79 -9.60 -4.89 -3.61
N LYS A 80 -8.69 -4.95 -4.58
CA LYS A 80 -8.12 -6.21 -5.08
C LYS A 80 -7.29 -6.91 -4.02
N CYS A 81 -6.42 -6.18 -3.32
CA CYS A 81 -5.63 -6.72 -2.22
C CYS A 81 -6.51 -7.27 -1.08
N LEU A 82 -7.57 -6.54 -0.69
CA LEU A 82 -8.50 -6.98 0.35
C LEU A 82 -9.31 -8.21 -0.09
N ASN A 83 -9.71 -8.28 -1.36
CA ASN A 83 -10.41 -9.45 -1.89
C ASN A 83 -9.48 -10.68 -1.89
N PHE A 84 -8.23 -10.52 -2.32
CA PHE A 84 -7.22 -11.57 -2.27
C PHE A 84 -7.01 -12.10 -0.85
N LEU A 85 -6.89 -11.23 0.15
CA LEU A 85 -6.76 -11.64 1.55
C LEU A 85 -7.99 -12.38 2.07
N ARG A 86 -9.19 -12.01 1.61
CA ARG A 86 -10.43 -12.72 1.98
C ARG A 86 -10.50 -14.10 1.35
N SER A 87 -10.04 -14.28 0.11
CA SER A 87 -10.01 -15.60 -0.53
C SER A 87 -8.92 -16.51 0.02
N LYS A 88 -7.83 -15.94 0.55
CA LYS A 88 -6.73 -16.70 1.19
C LYS A 88 -7.08 -17.19 2.60
N LYS A 89 -8.14 -16.65 3.23
CA LYS A 89 -8.70 -17.19 4.48
C LYS A 89 -9.70 -18.29 4.13
N PRO A 90 -9.38 -19.59 4.28
CA PRO A 90 -10.43 -20.58 4.42
C PRO A 90 -11.27 -20.21 5.66
N ASN A 91 -12.56 -20.51 5.66
CA ASN A 91 -13.40 -20.42 6.85
C ASN A 91 -12.83 -21.36 7.93
N LEU A 92 -11.82 -20.93 8.68
CA LEU A 92 -11.25 -21.69 9.77
C LEU A 92 -10.97 -20.75 10.95
N SER A 93 -11.41 -21.25 12.09
CA SER A 93 -11.28 -20.72 13.44
C SER A 93 -9.90 -20.15 13.74
N LEU A 94 -9.88 -19.29 14.75
CA LEU A 94 -8.69 -18.92 15.53
C LEU A 94 -7.64 -20.03 15.59
N ASN A 95 -6.40 -19.62 15.36
CA ASN A 95 -5.13 -20.36 15.43
C ASN A 95 -4.65 -20.86 14.08
N GLU A 96 -3.71 -20.13 13.49
CA GLU A 96 -2.43 -20.70 13.06
C GLU A 96 -1.45 -19.57 12.71
N THR A 97 -0.38 -19.52 13.50
CA THR A 97 0.79 -18.68 13.34
C THR A 97 1.64 -19.30 12.23
N ASN A 98 1.64 -18.71 11.04
CA ASN A 98 2.55 -19.17 9.98
C ASN A 98 3.79 -18.30 9.96
N GLU A 99 4.80 -18.86 10.61
CA GLU A 99 6.22 -18.65 10.44
C GLU A 99 6.57 -18.93 8.96
N ASN A 100 7.05 -17.91 8.26
CA ASN A 100 7.90 -18.02 7.07
C ASN A 100 8.53 -16.64 6.87
N GLY A 101 9.55 -16.37 7.69
CA GLY A 101 10.48 -15.29 7.47
C GLY A 101 11.50 -15.74 6.44
N ASP A 102 11.54 -15.05 5.31
CA ASP A 102 12.73 -14.70 4.54
C ASP A 102 12.32 -14.33 3.10
N GLU A 103 12.00 -13.05 2.89
CA GLU A 103 12.30 -12.29 1.66
C GLU A 103 11.73 -10.86 1.76
N LEU A 104 12.18 -10.14 2.79
CA LEU A 104 11.67 -8.83 3.12
C LEU A 104 12.79 -7.79 3.20
N GLN A 105 13.74 -7.88 2.28
CA GLN A 105 14.76 -6.86 2.11
C GLN A 105 14.57 -6.14 0.79
N SER A 106 14.09 -4.89 0.87
CA SER A 106 14.29 -3.75 -0.06
C SER A 106 13.01 -3.04 -0.53
N ILE A 107 12.49 -2.06 0.24
CA ILE A 107 11.43 -1.16 -0.30
C ILE A 107 11.65 0.35 -0.07
N ILE A 108 12.73 0.81 0.56
CA ILE A 108 13.05 2.26 0.49
C ILE A 108 14.55 2.50 0.34
N SER A 109 15.00 2.73 -0.89
CA SER A 109 16.32 3.31 -1.13
C SER A 109 16.11 4.81 -1.20
N SER A 110 16.48 5.51 -0.14
CA SER A 110 16.72 6.95 -0.13
C SER A 110 18.14 7.13 0.41
N ASN A 111 18.98 7.75 -0.42
CA ASN A 111 20.40 8.01 -0.21
C ASN A 111 20.67 8.74 1.11
N GLU A 112 21.36 8.11 2.07
CA GLU A 112 22.10 8.83 3.13
C GLU A 112 23.37 8.06 3.53
N THR A 113 24.40 8.84 3.87
CA THR A 113 25.84 8.53 3.94
C THR A 113 26.26 7.82 5.25
N THR A 114 27.52 7.39 5.33
CA THR A 114 27.99 6.08 5.80
C THR A 114 28.06 5.76 7.31
N ASP A 115 27.75 6.65 8.25
CA ASP A 115 27.76 6.30 9.70
C ASP A 115 26.37 6.41 10.38
N ASP A 116 25.55 7.42 10.02
CA ASP A 116 24.14 7.49 10.44
C ASP A 116 23.28 6.40 9.80
N ALA A 117 23.75 5.84 8.68
CA ALA A 117 23.05 4.81 7.92
C ALA A 117 22.86 3.49 8.69
N VAL A 118 23.70 3.16 9.67
CA VAL A 118 23.56 1.92 10.46
C VAL A 118 22.46 2.08 11.50
N LEU A 119 22.48 3.18 12.27
CA LEU A 119 21.45 3.49 13.26
C LEU A 119 20.07 3.74 12.61
N CYS A 120 20.06 4.40 11.44
CA CYS A 120 18.84 4.58 10.64
C CYS A 120 18.35 3.26 10.01
N LYS A 121 19.24 2.34 9.61
CA LYS A 121 18.85 1.02 9.12
C LYS A 121 18.19 0.20 10.22
N ASP A 122 18.76 0.19 11.42
CA ASP A 122 18.21 -0.55 12.56
C ASP A 122 16.85 0.02 12.97
N THR A 123 16.75 1.35 13.11
CA THR A 123 15.49 2.03 13.44
C THR A 123 14.41 1.77 12.40
N ARG A 124 14.79 1.80 11.12
CA ARG A 124 13.84 1.60 10.02
C ARG A 124 13.41 0.15 9.86
N GLN A 125 14.33 -0.79 10.05
CA GLN A 125 14.01 -2.22 10.06
C GLN A 125 13.05 -2.53 11.20
N ILE A 126 13.27 -1.93 12.38
CA ILE A 126 12.41 -2.12 13.54
C ILE A 126 11.05 -1.46 13.37
N LEU A 127 11.00 -0.27 12.76
CA LEU A 127 9.74 0.36 12.38
C LEU A 127 8.96 -0.52 11.40
N GLN A 128 9.64 -1.10 10.41
CA GLN A 128 9.02 -2.00 9.44
C GLN A 128 8.48 -3.27 10.11
N GLN A 129 9.28 -3.94 10.94
CA GLN A 129 8.85 -5.09 11.73
C GLN A 129 7.66 -4.74 12.64
N SER A 130 7.69 -3.58 13.28
CA SER A 130 6.61 -3.09 14.14
C SER A 130 5.31 -2.88 13.35
N ILE A 131 5.42 -2.36 12.12
CA ILE A 131 4.26 -2.20 11.23
C ILE A 131 3.72 -3.56 10.79
N GLU A 132 4.58 -4.55 10.56
CA GLU A 132 4.19 -5.90 10.11
C GLU A 132 3.50 -6.72 11.20
N GLN A 133 3.85 -6.50 12.46
CA GLN A 133 3.18 -7.11 13.61
C GLN A 133 1.79 -6.52 13.88
N LEU A 134 1.44 -5.39 13.26
CA LEU A 134 0.12 -4.79 13.44
C LEU A 134 -1.00 -5.68 12.90
N PRO A 135 -2.18 -5.68 13.56
CA PRO A 135 -3.39 -6.25 12.98
C PRO A 135 -3.63 -5.70 11.56
N GLU A 136 -4.11 -6.55 10.67
CA GLU A 136 -4.29 -6.28 9.23
C GLU A 136 -4.94 -4.91 8.94
N ARG A 137 -6.01 -4.57 9.68
CA ARG A 137 -6.73 -3.30 9.53
C ARG A 137 -5.94 -2.08 10.00
N GLU A 138 -5.13 -2.23 11.03
CA GLU A 138 -4.27 -1.19 11.60
C GLU A 138 -3.08 -0.91 10.68
N ARG A 139 -2.43 -1.97 10.21
CA ARG A 139 -1.38 -1.91 9.19
C ARG A 139 -1.84 -1.19 7.92
N MET A 140 -3.05 -1.52 7.45
CA MET A 140 -3.66 -0.86 6.28
C MET A 140 -3.83 0.64 6.48
N VAL A 141 -4.43 1.10 7.58
CA VAL A 141 -4.63 2.55 7.78
C VAL A 141 -3.31 3.29 7.93
N VAL A 142 -2.28 2.68 8.53
CA VAL A 142 -0.93 3.25 8.63
C VAL A 142 -0.29 3.40 7.26
N LEU A 143 -0.32 2.34 6.44
CA LEU A 143 0.22 2.37 5.08
C LEU A 143 -0.49 3.43 4.22
N LEU A 144 -1.83 3.44 4.25
CA LEU A 144 -2.62 4.39 3.48
C LEU A 144 -2.39 5.83 3.94
N ARG A 145 -2.25 6.06 5.26
CA ARG A 145 -2.02 7.38 5.83
C ARG A 145 -0.62 7.89 5.57
N HIS A 146 0.41 7.13 5.90
CA HIS A 146 1.77 7.65 6.03
C HIS A 146 2.63 7.38 4.79
N VAL A 147 2.53 6.19 4.20
CA VAL A 147 3.28 5.87 2.97
C VAL A 147 2.61 6.51 1.76
N LYS A 148 1.28 6.65 1.81
CA LYS A 148 0.49 7.09 0.66
C LYS A 148 -0.29 8.39 0.91
N GLN A 149 0.03 9.11 1.98
CA GLN A 149 -0.40 10.48 2.32
C GLN A 149 -1.92 10.76 2.21
N MET A 150 -2.78 9.78 2.54
CA MET A 150 -4.23 10.00 2.46
C MET A 150 -4.82 10.77 3.63
N LYS A 151 -5.90 11.49 3.32
CA LYS A 151 -6.82 12.04 4.33
C LYS A 151 -7.66 10.93 4.94
N TYR A 152 -8.08 11.11 6.19
CA TYR A 152 -8.88 10.10 6.90
C TYR A 152 -10.21 9.79 6.20
N SER A 153 -10.82 10.80 5.55
CA SER A 153 -12.02 10.64 4.75
C SER A 153 -11.81 9.73 3.54
N GLU A 154 -10.67 9.83 2.87
CA GLU A 154 -10.35 8.98 1.70
C GLU A 154 -10.09 7.54 2.14
N ILE A 155 -9.41 7.35 3.27
CA ILE A 155 -9.18 6.03 3.87
C ILE A 155 -10.51 5.38 4.24
N ALA A 156 -11.44 6.14 4.83
CA ALA A 156 -12.78 5.66 5.18
C ALA A 156 -13.54 5.14 3.96
N ILE A 157 -13.51 5.90 2.85
CA ILE A 157 -14.15 5.50 1.59
C ILE A 157 -13.50 4.24 1.00
N VAL A 158 -12.17 4.18 0.98
CA VAL A 158 -11.42 3.07 0.37
C VAL A 158 -11.59 1.78 1.17
N MET A 159 -11.52 1.86 2.50
CA MET A 159 -11.66 0.70 3.37
C MET A 159 -13.11 0.34 3.67
N LYS A 160 -14.08 1.14 3.20
CA LYS A 160 -15.52 1.03 3.55
C LYS A 160 -15.74 0.99 5.07
N LEU A 161 -15.06 1.89 5.78
CA LEU A 161 -15.14 2.02 7.24
C LEU A 161 -15.70 3.40 7.63
N PRO A 162 -16.38 3.53 8.77
CA PRO A 162 -16.72 4.84 9.32
C PRO A 162 -15.46 5.68 9.58
N PRO A 163 -15.50 7.02 9.36
CA PRO A 163 -14.35 7.90 9.64
C PRO A 163 -13.84 7.82 11.08
N GLY A 164 -14.76 7.61 12.05
CA GLY A 164 -14.41 7.38 13.44
C GLY A 164 -13.57 6.11 13.64
N THR A 165 -13.93 5.02 12.96
CA THR A 165 -13.19 3.76 13.00
C THR A 165 -11.79 3.91 12.42
N VAL A 166 -11.64 4.66 11.32
CA VAL A 166 -10.32 4.96 10.74
C VAL A 166 -9.43 5.72 11.73
N LYS A 167 -9.98 6.74 12.39
CA LYS A 167 -9.25 7.52 13.39
C LYS A 167 -8.77 6.64 14.55
N THR A 168 -9.65 5.75 15.04
CA THR A 168 -9.32 4.79 16.11
C THR A 168 -8.24 3.81 15.67
N LEU A 169 -8.35 3.24 14.48
CA LEU A 169 -7.34 2.30 13.95
C LEU A 169 -5.98 2.97 13.79
N ILE A 170 -5.92 4.20 13.27
CA ILE A 170 -4.65 4.95 13.14
C ILE A 170 -4.04 5.22 14.51
N HIS A 171 -4.87 5.60 15.48
CA HIS A 171 -4.42 5.86 16.84
C HIS A 171 -3.85 4.59 17.49
N ARG A 172 -4.56 3.46 17.40
CA ARG A 172 -4.09 2.17 17.92
C ARG A 172 -2.79 1.73 17.27
N ALA A 173 -2.74 1.78 15.94
CA ALA A 173 -1.56 1.39 15.19
C ALA A 173 -0.32 2.20 15.59
N ARG A 174 -0.47 3.52 15.77
CA ARG A 174 0.63 4.39 16.25
C ARG A 174 1.04 4.04 17.68
N LYS A 175 0.08 3.73 18.55
CA LYS A 175 0.35 3.33 19.93
C LYS A 175 1.16 2.04 19.96
N THR A 176 0.74 1.02 19.22
CA THR A 176 1.45 -0.27 19.15
C THR A 176 2.84 -0.12 18.54
N ILE A 177 2.99 0.67 17.47
CA ILE A 177 4.33 0.98 16.92
C ILE A 177 5.21 1.67 17.97
N LYS A 178 4.67 2.67 18.69
CA LYS A 178 5.39 3.36 19.76
C LYS A 178 5.84 2.38 20.86
N GLU A 179 4.95 1.53 21.32
CA GLU A 179 5.24 0.55 22.38
C GLU A 179 6.33 -0.44 21.94
N ASN A 180 6.28 -0.92 20.69
CA ASN A 180 7.30 -1.81 20.13
C ASN A 180 8.66 -1.11 19.96
N MET A 181 8.67 0.17 19.57
CA MET A 181 9.91 0.93 19.45
C MET A 181 10.55 1.26 20.81
N ILE A 182 9.74 1.48 21.85
CA ILE A 182 10.22 1.68 23.23
C ILE A 182 10.77 0.38 23.81
N SER A 183 10.08 -0.75 23.63
CA SER A 183 10.55 -2.04 24.15
C SER A 183 11.88 -2.49 23.53
N LEU A 184 12.17 -2.04 22.32
CA LEU A 184 13.43 -2.27 21.61
C LEU A 184 14.50 -1.20 21.91
N GLY A 185 14.21 -0.22 22.78
CA GLY A 185 15.19 0.76 23.29
C GLY A 185 15.57 1.87 22.32
N ILE A 186 14.80 2.09 21.24
CA ILE A 186 15.13 3.03 20.15
C ILE A 186 14.37 4.36 20.28
N TRP A 187 13.36 4.41 21.15
CA TRP A 187 12.56 5.60 21.38
C TRP A 187 12.58 6.00 22.86
N GLU A 188 13.17 7.16 23.16
CA GLU A 188 13.07 7.80 24.47
C GLU A 188 11.74 8.59 24.57
N VAL A 189 11.15 8.59 25.77
CA VAL A 189 9.80 9.11 26.07
C VAL A 189 9.78 10.63 26.14
#